data_AF-A0A094ZIT2-F1
#
_entry.id   AF-A0A094ZIT2-F1
#
_cell.length_a   1.000
_cell.length_b   1.000
_cell.length_c   1.000
_cell.angle_alpha   90.00
_cell.angle_beta   90.00
_cell.angle_gamma   90.00
#
_symmetry.space_group_name_H-M   'P 1'
#
loop_
_entity.id
_entity.type
_entity.pdbx_description
1 polymer ?
#
loop_
_entity_poly.entity_id
_entity_poly.type
_entity_poly.pdbx_seq_one_letter_code
_entity_poly.pdbx_strand_id
1 'polypeptide(L)'
;MTPISINFNQSGLDWNIQLDNIKSTSDDSTLNLSYRVHGFYYAWYDAPQKLSNQNSLNNNDNNWSHWNHRRLKHWNARVAIGYSTEPHYPPYLLASSFYPKLGPYSSKDLNIIHIHMEMIRFAGIGVLVVSWYPKGMSDDNGKPVDDIIFPLLNIANKYGIKICLHLEPYKNRNVSTIVSDLKYIYEKGYTSHP
;
A
#
# COMPACT_ATOMS: atom_id res chain seq x y z
N MET A 1 -26.45 10.35 -12.11
CA MET A 1 -25.33 9.51 -11.64
C MET A 1 -25.67 8.07 -11.96
N THR A 2 -25.02 7.49 -12.96
CA THR A 2 -25.20 6.08 -13.33
C THR A 2 -24.26 5.25 -12.45
N PRO A 3 -24.71 4.18 -11.78
CA PRO A 3 -23.84 3.33 -10.98
C PRO A 3 -22.77 2.69 -11.87
N ILE A 4 -21.52 2.73 -11.43
CA ILE A 4 -20.43 1.99 -12.07
C ILE A 4 -20.63 0.51 -11.73
N SER A 5 -21.12 -0.27 -12.71
CA SER A 5 -21.21 -1.73 -12.60
C SER A 5 -19.81 -2.36 -12.67
N ILE A 6 -19.47 -3.16 -11.67
CA ILE A 6 -18.27 -4.00 -11.65
C ILE A 6 -18.68 -5.35 -12.24
N ASN A 7 -18.22 -5.67 -13.46
CA ASN A 7 -18.37 -7.01 -14.02
C ASN A 7 -17.31 -7.92 -13.39
N PHE A 8 -17.73 -8.79 -12.47
CA PHE A 8 -16.95 -9.96 -12.11
C PHE A 8 -17.11 -10.98 -13.23
N ASN A 9 -16.05 -11.21 -14.03
CA ASN A 9 -16.07 -12.33 -14.98
C ASN A 9 -16.30 -13.62 -14.20
N GLN A 10 -17.27 -14.42 -14.65
CA GLN A 10 -17.76 -15.64 -13.98
C GLN A 10 -16.74 -16.79 -13.91
N SER A 11 -15.50 -16.59 -14.37
CA SER A 11 -14.36 -17.48 -14.15
C SER A 11 -13.46 -16.86 -13.08
N GLY A 12 -13.65 -17.24 -11.82
CA GLY A 12 -12.87 -16.73 -10.70
C GLY A 12 -11.35 -16.80 -10.94
N LEU A 13 -10.65 -15.77 -10.46
CA LEU A 13 -9.19 -15.67 -10.33
C LEU A 13 -8.40 -15.25 -11.58
N ASP A 14 -8.90 -14.28 -12.35
CA ASP A 14 -8.07 -13.52 -13.29
C ASP A 14 -7.97 -12.07 -12.81
N TRP A 15 -6.90 -11.73 -12.08
CA TRP A 15 -6.70 -10.42 -11.43
C TRP A 15 -6.12 -9.37 -12.39
N ASN A 16 -6.34 -9.50 -13.70
CA ASN A 16 -6.08 -8.45 -14.69
C ASN A 16 -7.14 -7.35 -14.56
N ILE A 17 -7.11 -6.62 -13.45
CA ILE A 17 -8.04 -5.53 -13.18
C ILE A 17 -7.54 -4.30 -13.94
N GLN A 18 -7.99 -4.18 -15.18
CA GLN A 18 -8.00 -2.90 -15.86
C GLN A 18 -9.14 -2.05 -15.29
N LEU A 19 -8.81 -0.89 -14.73
CA LEU A 19 -9.82 0.10 -14.38
C LEU A 19 -10.21 0.85 -15.65
N ASP A 20 -10.97 0.19 -16.54
CA ASP A 20 -11.40 0.77 -17.82
C ASP A 20 -12.19 2.08 -17.66
N ASN A 21 -12.74 2.32 -16.46
CA ASN A 21 -13.49 3.51 -16.09
C ASN A 21 -12.67 4.57 -15.33
N ILE A 22 -11.36 4.36 -15.13
CA ILE A 22 -10.41 5.36 -14.62
C ILE A 22 -9.28 5.48 -15.64
N LYS A 23 -9.62 5.66 -16.91
CA LYS A 23 -8.63 6.13 -17.90
C LYS A 23 -8.55 7.63 -17.74
N SER A 24 -7.36 8.14 -17.46
CA SER A 24 -7.16 9.59 -17.41
C SER A 24 -7.64 10.17 -18.74
N THR A 25 -8.62 11.05 -18.69
CA THR A 25 -9.07 11.78 -19.89
C THR A 25 -8.06 12.89 -20.19
N SER A 26 -8.15 13.54 -21.37
CA SER A 26 -7.38 14.76 -21.62
C SER A 26 -7.62 15.82 -20.54
N ASP A 27 -8.79 15.83 -19.90
CA ASP A 27 -9.15 16.76 -18.85
C ASP A 27 -8.41 16.48 -17.53
N ASP A 28 -8.03 15.22 -17.25
CA ASP A 28 -7.25 14.87 -16.04
C ASP A 28 -5.82 15.42 -16.07
N SER A 29 -5.29 15.71 -17.26
CA SER A 29 -4.01 16.43 -17.40
C SER A 29 -4.10 17.89 -16.98
N THR A 30 -5.32 18.45 -16.94
CA THR A 30 -5.62 19.82 -16.50
C THR A 30 -6.04 19.90 -15.02
N LEU A 31 -6.23 18.75 -14.36
CA LEU A 31 -6.62 18.72 -12.96
C LEU A 31 -5.48 19.31 -12.10
N ASN A 32 -5.77 20.45 -11.46
CA ASN A 32 -4.84 21.09 -10.55
C ASN A 32 -4.76 20.27 -9.25
N LEU A 33 -3.64 19.59 -9.06
CA LEU A 33 -3.34 18.94 -7.78
C LEU A 33 -3.18 20.01 -6.69
N SER A 34 -3.77 19.76 -5.52
CA SER A 34 -3.54 20.61 -4.37
C SER A 34 -2.39 20.06 -3.53
N TYR A 35 -1.23 20.72 -3.56
CA TYR A 35 -0.09 20.38 -2.68
C TYR A 35 -0.33 20.73 -1.20
N ARG A 36 -1.48 21.33 -0.89
CA ARG A 36 -1.98 21.53 0.48
C ARG A 36 -2.79 20.34 0.99
N VAL A 37 -3.19 19.42 0.10
CA VAL A 37 -3.94 18.20 0.44
C VAL A 37 -2.98 17.02 0.45
N HIS A 38 -2.93 16.32 1.59
CA HIS A 38 -1.99 15.26 1.89
C HIS A 38 -2.77 13.96 2.14
N GLY A 39 -2.41 12.88 1.45
CA GLY A 39 -3.00 11.55 1.64
C GLY A 39 -2.00 10.59 2.28
N PHE A 40 -2.37 9.98 3.41
CA PHE A 40 -1.54 8.92 4.01
C PHE A 40 -1.55 7.68 3.13
N TYR A 41 -0.36 7.14 2.87
CA TYR A 41 -0.14 6.00 1.97
C TYR A 41 0.67 4.91 2.65
N TYR A 42 0.19 3.68 2.58
CA TYR A 42 0.82 2.52 3.20
C TYR A 42 1.34 1.56 2.12
N ALA A 43 2.67 1.43 2.04
CA ALA A 43 3.36 0.62 1.05
C ALA A 43 3.75 -0.79 1.56
N TRP A 44 3.00 -1.30 2.55
CA TRP A 44 3.34 -2.50 3.33
C TRP A 44 2.62 -3.79 2.90
N TYR A 45 1.75 -3.71 1.88
CA TYR A 45 0.98 -4.88 1.43
C TYR A 45 1.85 -5.76 0.54
N ASP A 46 1.73 -7.08 0.70
CA ASP A 46 2.40 -8.03 -0.19
C ASP A 46 1.52 -9.23 -0.48
N ALA A 47 1.62 -9.73 -1.70
CA ALA A 47 0.83 -10.84 -2.20
C ALA A 47 1.73 -11.77 -3.05
N PRO A 48 1.52 -13.10 -3.01
CA PRO A 48 2.27 -14.03 -3.85
C PRO A 48 2.11 -13.70 -5.34
N GLN A 49 3.24 -13.59 -6.05
CA GLN A 49 3.31 -13.25 -7.48
C GLN A 49 2.54 -14.23 -8.39
N LYS A 50 2.17 -15.42 -7.89
CA LYS A 50 1.49 -16.51 -8.63
C LYS A 50 -0.02 -16.63 -8.39
N LEU A 51 -0.71 -15.57 -7.97
CA LEU A 51 -2.18 -15.56 -8.01
C LEU A 51 -2.76 -15.38 -9.42
N SER A 52 -1.91 -15.08 -10.42
CA SER A 52 -2.31 -14.93 -11.84
C SER A 52 -2.41 -16.26 -12.60
N ASN A 53 -1.81 -17.35 -12.08
CA ASN A 53 -1.83 -18.66 -12.74
C ASN A 53 -2.45 -19.68 -11.78
N GLN A 54 -3.70 -20.02 -12.04
CA GLN A 54 -4.72 -20.71 -11.22
C GLN A 54 -4.38 -21.97 -10.37
N ASN A 55 -3.14 -22.41 -10.17
CA ASN A 55 -2.86 -23.75 -9.59
C ASN A 55 -1.87 -23.82 -8.42
N SER A 56 -1.68 -22.77 -7.62
CA SER A 56 -0.90 -22.88 -6.38
C SER A 56 -1.55 -22.12 -5.22
N LEU A 57 -2.60 -22.71 -4.65
CA LEU A 57 -3.17 -22.36 -3.35
C LEU A 57 -2.50 -23.18 -2.23
N ASN A 58 -1.18 -23.30 -2.26
CA ASN A 58 -0.46 -23.85 -1.12
C ASN A 58 -0.39 -22.74 -0.06
N ASN A 59 -1.18 -22.90 1.01
CA ASN A 59 -1.26 -22.01 2.19
C ASN A 59 0.08 -21.76 2.93
N ASN A 60 1.19 -22.27 2.41
CA ASN A 60 2.54 -22.11 2.97
C ASN A 60 3.39 -21.07 2.22
N ASP A 61 2.85 -20.42 1.19
CA ASP A 61 3.56 -19.32 0.52
C ASP A 61 3.60 -18.11 1.46
N ASN A 62 4.72 -17.98 2.19
CA ASN A 62 5.10 -16.92 3.15
C ASN A 62 5.14 -15.48 2.56
N ASN A 63 4.49 -15.25 1.42
CA ASN A 63 4.59 -14.01 0.67
C ASN A 63 3.44 -13.03 0.92
N TRP A 64 2.43 -13.41 1.72
CA TRP A 64 1.42 -12.47 2.20
C TRP A 64 1.98 -11.55 3.28
N SER A 65 1.71 -10.25 3.18
CA SER A 65 1.99 -9.27 4.24
C SER A 65 0.85 -8.27 4.36
N HIS A 66 0.49 -7.93 5.60
CA HIS A 66 -0.69 -7.15 6.01
C HIS A 66 -2.07 -7.72 5.63
N TRP A 67 -2.24 -8.34 4.46
CA TRP A 67 -3.50 -9.00 4.10
C TRP A 67 -3.86 -10.16 5.04
N ASN A 68 -2.85 -10.86 5.54
CA ASN A 68 -2.95 -11.97 6.50
C ASN A 68 -2.71 -11.52 7.96
N HIS A 69 -2.85 -10.23 8.27
CA HIS A 69 -2.56 -9.71 9.61
C HIS A 69 -3.34 -10.46 10.69
N ARG A 70 -2.68 -10.82 11.79
CA ARG A 70 -3.31 -11.55 12.91
C ARG A 70 -4.41 -10.72 13.60
N ARG A 71 -5.39 -11.36 14.22
CA ARG A 71 -6.30 -10.65 15.12
C ARG A 71 -5.56 -10.23 16.39
N LEU A 72 -5.64 -8.96 16.74
CA LEU A 72 -5.05 -8.46 17.97
C LEU A 72 -5.91 -8.90 19.16
N LYS A 73 -5.26 -9.46 20.18
CA LYS A 73 -5.96 -9.84 21.41
C LYS A 73 -6.34 -8.58 22.18
N HIS A 74 -7.56 -8.58 22.73
CA HIS A 74 -7.95 -7.57 23.69
C HIS A 74 -7.01 -7.62 24.92
N TRP A 75 -6.60 -6.47 25.44
CA TRP A 75 -5.64 -6.37 26.56
C TRP A 75 -6.17 -7.02 27.85
N ASN A 76 -7.48 -6.96 28.10
CA ASN A 76 -8.15 -7.71 29.16
C ASN A 76 -8.45 -9.15 28.71
N ALA A 77 -7.81 -10.12 29.37
CA ALA A 77 -7.94 -11.54 29.05
C ALA A 77 -9.38 -12.07 29.13
N ARG A 78 -10.22 -11.56 30.05
CA ARG A 78 -11.62 -12.00 30.17
C ARG A 78 -12.44 -11.59 28.95
N VAL A 79 -12.19 -10.39 28.43
CA VAL A 79 -12.84 -9.91 27.21
C VAL A 79 -12.31 -10.67 25.98
N ALA A 80 -11.01 -10.95 25.94
CA ALA A 80 -10.39 -11.64 24.82
C ALA A 80 -10.99 -13.02 24.54
N ILE A 81 -11.49 -13.73 25.56
CA ILE A 81 -12.16 -15.03 25.41
C ILE A 81 -13.41 -14.95 24.52
N GLY A 82 -14.09 -13.80 24.49
CA GLY A 82 -15.31 -13.61 23.70
C GLY A 82 -15.09 -13.35 22.20
N TYR A 83 -13.83 -13.26 21.74
CA TYR A 83 -13.51 -12.91 20.35
C TYR A 83 -12.67 -13.99 19.66
N SER A 84 -12.89 -14.15 18.36
CA SER A 84 -12.11 -15.07 17.54
C SER A 84 -10.63 -14.68 17.50
N THR A 85 -9.76 -15.68 17.61
CA THR A 85 -8.32 -15.56 17.39
C THR A 85 -7.89 -16.11 16.02
N GLU A 86 -8.84 -16.54 15.19
CA GLU A 86 -8.55 -17.11 13.87
C GLU A 86 -7.84 -16.07 12.99
N PRO A 87 -6.76 -16.47 12.30
CA PRO A 87 -6.05 -15.57 11.40
C PRO A 87 -6.90 -15.27 10.16
N HIS A 88 -6.45 -14.26 9.42
CA HIS A 88 -7.00 -13.98 8.10
C HIS A 88 -6.33 -14.91 7.06
N TYR A 89 -7.11 -15.37 6.09
CA TYR A 89 -6.68 -16.29 5.02
C TYR A 89 -6.92 -15.66 3.63
N PRO A 90 -6.02 -14.78 3.17
CA PRO A 90 -6.07 -14.25 1.81
C PRO A 90 -6.01 -15.36 0.75
N PRO A 91 -6.64 -15.19 -0.42
CA PRO A 91 -7.33 -13.97 -0.87
C PRO A 91 -8.79 -13.85 -0.39
N TYR A 92 -9.34 -14.88 0.27
CA TYR A 92 -10.78 -14.96 0.57
C TYR A 92 -11.17 -14.26 1.87
N LEU A 93 -10.29 -14.26 2.86
CA LEU A 93 -10.48 -13.61 4.15
C LEU A 93 -9.30 -12.66 4.40
N LEU A 94 -9.47 -11.37 4.11
CA LEU A 94 -8.45 -10.35 4.32
C LEU A 94 -8.57 -9.72 5.71
N ALA A 95 -7.47 -9.18 6.23
CA ALA A 95 -7.46 -8.35 7.44
C ALA A 95 -8.03 -6.94 7.19
N SER A 96 -9.26 -6.89 6.68
CA SER A 96 -9.98 -5.66 6.37
C SER A 96 -11.49 -5.92 6.43
N SER A 97 -12.26 -4.92 6.86
CA SER A 97 -13.73 -4.97 6.74
C SER A 97 -14.23 -4.72 5.31
N PHE A 98 -13.35 -4.24 4.43
CA PHE A 98 -13.63 -3.96 3.02
C PHE A 98 -12.72 -4.79 2.11
N TYR A 99 -13.18 -5.07 0.90
CA TYR A 99 -12.38 -5.75 -0.13
C TYR A 99 -11.89 -4.74 -1.17
N PRO A 100 -10.57 -4.59 -1.40
CA PRO A 100 -10.07 -3.65 -2.40
C PRO A 100 -10.54 -4.03 -3.80
N LYS A 101 -10.92 -3.03 -4.60
CA LYS A 101 -11.29 -3.27 -6.01
C LYS A 101 -10.13 -3.89 -6.81
N LEU A 102 -8.88 -3.60 -6.44
CA LEU A 102 -7.68 -4.18 -7.05
C LEU A 102 -7.34 -5.60 -6.56
N GLY A 103 -8.19 -6.18 -5.70
CA GLY A 103 -7.86 -7.41 -4.99
C GLY A 103 -6.75 -7.19 -3.96
N PRO A 104 -6.28 -8.27 -3.31
CA PRO A 104 -5.18 -8.21 -2.37
C PRO A 104 -3.86 -8.10 -3.15
N TYR A 105 -3.47 -6.86 -3.45
CA TYR A 105 -2.31 -6.52 -4.27
C TYR A 105 -0.98 -6.59 -3.50
N SER A 106 0.15 -6.63 -4.24
CA SER A 106 1.46 -6.31 -3.66
C SER A 106 1.76 -4.83 -3.87
N SER A 107 2.16 -4.12 -2.82
CA SER A 107 2.60 -2.73 -2.91
C SER A 107 3.83 -2.58 -3.81
N LYS A 108 4.65 -3.63 -3.97
CA LYS A 108 5.86 -3.66 -4.81
C LYS A 108 5.56 -3.80 -6.30
N ASP A 109 4.32 -4.11 -6.67
CA ASP A 109 3.92 -4.16 -8.07
C ASP A 109 3.85 -2.72 -8.64
N LEU A 110 4.72 -2.43 -9.61
CA LEU A 110 4.80 -1.11 -10.21
C LEU A 110 3.50 -0.71 -10.93
N ASN A 111 2.75 -1.68 -11.47
CA ASN A 111 1.44 -1.41 -12.09
C ASN A 111 0.42 -0.95 -11.05
N ILE A 112 0.45 -1.54 -9.85
CA ILE A 112 -0.40 -1.12 -8.74
C ILE A 112 -0.03 0.30 -8.29
N ILE A 113 1.25 0.64 -8.24
CA ILE A 113 1.69 2.02 -7.94
C ILE A 113 1.16 2.99 -9.00
N HIS A 114 1.27 2.66 -10.29
CA HIS A 114 0.73 3.47 -11.39
C HIS A 114 -0.78 3.72 -11.22
N ILE A 115 -1.55 2.67 -10.96
CA ILE A 115 -3.00 2.75 -10.74
C ILE A 115 -3.32 3.61 -9.50
N HIS A 116 -2.58 3.46 -8.40
CA HIS A 116 -2.76 4.31 -7.23
C HIS A 116 -2.53 5.79 -7.57
N MET A 117 -1.46 6.12 -8.30
CA MET A 117 -1.20 7.52 -8.69
C MET A 117 -2.31 8.11 -9.56
N GLU A 118 -2.94 7.31 -10.44
CA GLU A 118 -4.13 7.73 -11.18
C GLU A 118 -5.31 8.04 -10.26
N MET A 119 -5.60 7.17 -9.28
CA MET A 119 -6.63 7.42 -8.27
C MET A 119 -6.36 8.69 -7.44
N ILE A 120 -5.10 8.90 -7.06
CA ILE A 120 -4.66 10.04 -6.24
C ILE A 120 -4.79 11.35 -7.03
N ARG A 121 -4.38 11.33 -8.31
CA ARG A 121 -4.60 12.47 -9.21
C ARG A 121 -6.07 12.77 -9.40
N PHE A 122 -6.90 11.75 -9.66
CA PHE A 122 -8.34 11.89 -9.80
C PHE A 122 -8.98 12.52 -8.54
N ALA A 123 -8.44 12.22 -7.37
CA ALA A 123 -8.86 12.83 -6.10
C ALA A 123 -8.33 14.25 -5.86
N GLY A 124 -7.48 14.81 -6.73
CA GLY A 124 -6.89 16.15 -6.59
C GLY A 124 -5.81 16.27 -5.51
N ILE A 125 -5.25 15.15 -5.05
CA ILE A 125 -4.25 15.11 -3.97
C ILE A 125 -2.85 15.35 -4.56
N GLY A 126 -2.14 16.35 -4.05
CA GLY A 126 -0.79 16.70 -4.52
C GLY A 126 0.36 16.04 -3.75
N VAL A 127 0.13 15.58 -2.52
CA VAL A 127 1.18 14.99 -1.66
C VAL A 127 0.72 13.65 -1.10
N LEU A 128 1.55 12.62 -1.26
CA LEU A 128 1.42 11.37 -0.51
C LEU A 128 2.37 11.35 0.68
N VAL A 129 1.82 11.06 1.84
CA VAL A 129 2.58 10.88 3.08
C VAL A 129 2.78 9.38 3.29
N VAL A 130 3.93 8.88 2.87
CA VAL A 130 4.25 7.45 2.85
C VAL A 130 4.71 7.00 4.24
N SER A 131 4.00 6.04 4.83
CA SER A 131 4.43 5.33 6.03
C SER A 131 5.82 4.73 5.82
N TRP A 132 6.80 5.15 6.61
CA TRP A 132 8.20 4.79 6.42
C TRP A 132 8.86 4.34 7.73
N TYR A 133 9.59 3.24 7.61
CA TYR A 133 10.50 2.71 8.61
C TYR A 133 11.94 2.81 8.11
N PRO A 134 12.93 3.01 9.01
CA PRO A 134 14.34 2.98 8.65
C PRO A 134 14.74 1.71 7.91
N LYS A 135 15.83 1.78 7.14
CA LYS A 135 16.31 0.67 6.32
C LYS A 135 16.43 -0.64 7.12
N GLY A 136 15.80 -1.70 6.61
CA GLY A 136 15.80 -3.02 7.25
C GLY A 136 14.84 -3.16 8.44
N MET A 137 14.11 -2.10 8.80
CA MET A 137 13.07 -2.13 9.83
C MET A 137 11.67 -2.17 9.18
N SER A 138 10.71 -2.66 9.95
CA SER A 138 9.28 -2.71 9.61
C SER A 138 8.46 -2.72 10.91
N ASP A 139 7.14 -2.67 10.79
CA ASP A 139 6.27 -3.09 11.88
C ASP A 139 6.32 -4.62 12.09
N ASP A 140 5.65 -5.09 13.14
CA ASP A 140 5.63 -6.48 13.59
C ASP A 140 4.96 -7.47 12.61
N ASN A 141 4.25 -6.98 11.59
CA ASN A 141 3.41 -7.74 10.66
C ASN A 141 3.76 -7.48 9.18
N GLY A 142 4.75 -6.63 8.92
CA GLY A 142 5.17 -6.19 7.60
C GLY A 142 6.58 -6.62 7.21
N LYS A 143 7.03 -6.11 6.07
CA LYS A 143 8.41 -6.23 5.56
C LYS A 143 9.01 -4.83 5.42
N PRO A 144 10.35 -4.69 5.35
CA PRO A 144 10.97 -3.39 5.13
C PRO A 144 10.45 -2.71 3.87
N VAL A 145 10.09 -1.43 4.00
CA VAL A 145 9.48 -0.62 2.94
C VAL A 145 10.47 0.34 2.28
N ASP A 146 11.67 0.53 2.83
CA ASP A 146 12.63 1.53 2.32
C ASP A 146 12.98 1.34 0.83
N ASP A 147 13.13 0.10 0.36
CA ASP A 147 13.49 -0.20 -1.03
C ASP A 147 12.41 0.24 -2.04
N ILE A 148 11.17 0.51 -1.61
CA ILE A 148 10.09 0.97 -2.49
C ILE A 148 10.05 2.49 -2.66
N ILE A 149 10.80 3.25 -1.87
CA ILE A 149 10.74 4.71 -1.89
C ILE A 149 11.18 5.28 -3.24
N PHE A 150 12.25 4.76 -3.85
CA PHE A 150 12.65 5.19 -5.19
C PHE A 150 11.62 4.84 -6.28
N PRO A 151 11.09 3.61 -6.36
CA PRO A 151 9.96 3.31 -7.23
C PRO A 151 8.77 4.26 -7.05
N LEU A 152 8.38 4.57 -5.82
CA LEU A 152 7.29 5.52 -5.52
C LEU A 152 7.62 6.93 -5.99
N LEU A 153 8.80 7.46 -5.67
CA LEU A 153 9.28 8.77 -6.13
C LEU A 153 9.26 8.87 -7.67
N ASN A 154 9.84 7.88 -8.34
CA ASN A 154 9.91 7.83 -9.81
C ASN A 154 8.54 7.81 -10.48
N ILE A 155 7.61 7.01 -9.95
CA ILE A 155 6.27 6.92 -10.52
C ILE A 155 5.46 8.16 -10.16
N ALA A 156 5.43 8.60 -8.90
CA ALA A 156 4.71 9.79 -8.45
C ALA A 156 5.09 11.05 -9.23
N ASN A 157 6.38 11.24 -9.53
CA ASN A 157 6.85 12.37 -10.34
C ASN A 157 6.24 12.40 -11.75
N LYS A 158 6.02 11.24 -12.40
CA LYS A 158 5.33 11.15 -13.71
C LYS A 158 3.88 11.66 -13.64
N TYR A 159 3.28 11.59 -12.46
CA TYR A 159 1.92 12.05 -12.16
C TYR A 159 1.89 13.40 -11.45
N GLY A 160 3.03 14.11 -11.32
CA GLY A 160 3.11 15.40 -10.64
C GLY A 160 2.81 15.34 -9.13
N ILE A 161 2.83 14.16 -8.52
CA ILE A 161 2.56 13.96 -7.09
C ILE A 161 3.89 14.02 -6.31
N LYS A 162 3.89 14.70 -5.18
CA LYS A 162 5.05 14.77 -4.27
C LYS A 162 4.96 13.69 -3.19
N ILE A 163 6.12 13.24 -2.72
CA ILE A 163 6.25 12.27 -1.63
C ILE A 163 6.76 12.98 -0.38
N CYS A 164 6.12 12.72 0.75
CA CYS A 164 6.57 13.05 2.10
C CYS A 164 6.72 11.74 2.88
N LEU A 165 7.73 11.61 3.73
CA LEU A 165 7.92 10.41 4.55
C LEU A 165 7.28 10.60 5.94
N HIS A 166 6.34 9.71 6.30
CA HIS A 166 5.77 9.59 7.64
C HIS A 166 6.64 8.65 8.47
N LEU A 167 7.47 9.21 9.35
CA LEU A 167 8.38 8.43 10.20
C LEU A 167 7.61 7.69 11.30
N GLU A 168 7.41 6.38 11.12
CA GLU A 168 6.67 5.53 12.04
C GLU A 168 7.37 5.36 13.40
N PRO A 169 6.65 4.98 14.46
CA PRO A 169 7.30 4.53 15.69
C PRO A 169 8.04 3.21 15.43
N TYR A 170 9.33 3.21 15.70
CA TYR A 170 10.18 2.03 15.59
C TYR A 170 10.98 1.80 16.88
N LYS A 171 11.47 0.56 17.05
CA LYS A 171 12.20 0.14 18.26
C LYS A 171 13.40 1.07 18.52
N ASN A 172 13.51 1.57 19.75
CA ASN A 172 14.58 2.48 20.19
C ASN A 172 14.61 3.87 19.53
N ARG A 173 13.52 4.31 18.86
CA ARG A 173 13.41 5.65 18.28
C ARG A 173 13.67 6.73 19.34
N ASN A 174 14.68 7.57 19.09
CA ASN A 174 15.03 8.73 19.90
C ASN A 174 15.61 9.85 19.00
N VAL A 175 15.95 11.00 19.59
CA VAL A 175 16.46 12.16 18.81
C VAL A 175 17.70 11.79 17.98
N SER A 176 18.64 11.01 18.52
CA SER A 176 19.87 10.63 17.81
C SER A 176 19.59 9.71 16.61
N THR A 177 18.67 8.74 16.78
CA THR A 177 18.29 7.84 15.67
C THR A 177 17.53 8.60 14.60
N ILE A 178 16.65 9.53 14.97
CA ILE A 178 15.93 10.40 14.02
C ILE A 178 16.91 11.23 13.19
N VAL A 179 17.92 11.86 13.81
CA VAL A 179 18.95 12.61 13.08
C VAL A 179 19.71 11.71 12.11
N SER A 180 20.04 10.48 12.52
CA SER A 180 20.70 9.49 11.66
C SER A 180 19.81 9.07 10.47
N ASP A 181 18.51 8.89 10.70
CA ASP A 181 17.55 8.55 9.65
C ASP A 181 17.37 9.69 8.65
N LEU A 182 17.28 10.94 9.12
CA LEU A 182 17.21 12.12 8.25
C LEU A 182 18.48 12.25 7.40
N LYS A 183 19.65 11.99 8.00
CA LYS A 183 20.92 11.94 7.27
C LYS A 183 20.91 10.83 6.23
N TYR A 184 20.42 9.64 6.56
CA TYR A 184 20.25 8.54 5.61
C TYR A 184 19.34 8.94 4.43
N ILE A 185 18.18 9.53 4.72
CA ILE A 185 17.21 10.00 3.70
C ILE A 185 17.86 11.03 2.75
N TYR A 186 18.67 11.94 3.29
CA TYR A 186 19.45 12.90 2.52
C TYR A 186 20.52 12.22 1.66
N GLU A 187 21.40 11.42 2.25
CA GLU A 187 22.51 10.73 1.58
C GLU A 187 22.05 9.73 0.53
N LYS A 188 20.92 9.06 0.78
CA LYS A 188 20.29 8.14 -0.17
C LYS A 188 19.79 8.85 -1.42
N GLY A 189 19.54 10.16 -1.34
CA GLY A 189 19.09 10.98 -2.47
C GLY A 189 17.56 11.07 -2.61
N TYR A 190 16.79 10.70 -1.59
CA TYR A 190 15.33 10.88 -1.64
C TYR A 190 14.95 12.36 -1.69
N THR A 191 15.73 13.22 -1.00
CA THR A 191 15.47 14.67 -0.92
C THR A 191 15.87 15.46 -2.15
N SER A 192 16.70 14.89 -3.04
CA SER A 192 17.12 15.51 -4.30
C SER A 192 16.30 15.03 -5.51
N HIS A 193 15.37 14.10 -5.28
CA HIS A 193 14.42 13.67 -6.31
C HIS A 193 13.41 14.79 -6.61
N PRO A 194 13.12 15.10 -7.89
CA PRO A 194 12.27 16.22 -8.28
C PRO A 194 10.81 16.08 -7.81
#